data_AF-A0A930MED3-F1
#
_entry.id   AF-A0A930MED3-F1
#
_cell.length_a   1.000
_cell.length_b   1.000
_cell.length_c   1.000
_cell.angle_alpha   90.00
_cell.angle_beta   90.00
_cell.angle_gamma   90.00
#
_symmetry.space_group_name_H-M   'P 1'
#
loop_
_entity.id
_entity.type
_entity.pdbx_description
1 polymer ?
#
loop_
_entity_poly.entity_id
_entity_poly.type
_entity_poly.pdbx_seq_one_letter_code
_entity_poly.pdbx_strand_id
1 'polypeptide(L)' 'MITVIDYGAGNLFSVEKAFSAIGAEVCVSERAEDITSADKIVLPGVGAFGD' A
#
# COMPACT_ATOMS: atom_id res chain seq x y z
N MET A 1 -5.42 8.55 -7.56
CA MET A 1 -5.39 7.14 -7.14
C MET A 1 -4.21 6.91 -6.19
N ILE A 2 -4.44 6.27 -5.04
CA ILE A 2 -3.39 5.89 -4.09
C ILE A 2 -3.00 4.42 -4.35
N THR A 3 -1.71 4.15 -4.51
CA THR A 3 -1.20 2.78 -4.66
C THR A 3 -0.49 2.34 -3.38
N VAL A 4 -0.91 1.23 -2.79
CA VAL A 4 -0.23 0.56 -1.68
C VAL A 4 0.66 -0.53 -2.28
N ILE A 5 1.95 -0.49 -1.98
CA ILE A 5 2.91 -1.47 -2.49
C ILE A 5 2.72 -2.78 -1.72
N ASP A 6 2.37 -3.83 -2.45
CA ASP A 6 2.51 -5.20 -1.95
C ASP A 6 3.93 -5.67 -2.25
N TYR A 7 4.70 -5.94 -1.20
CA TYR A 7 6.05 -6.51 -1.29
C TYR A 7 6.15 -7.83 -0.51
N GLY A 8 5.02 -8.47 -0.23
CA GLY A 8 4.94 -9.73 0.51
C GLY A 8 5.08 -9.60 2.04
N ALA A 9 5.18 -8.38 2.56
CA ALA A 9 5.17 -8.09 3.98
C ALA A 9 4.41 -6.78 4.27
N GLY A 10 4.03 -6.60 5.52
CA GLY A 10 3.18 -5.48 5.95
C GLY A 10 1.80 -5.96 6.41
N ASN A 11 1.01 -5.02 6.92
CA ASN A 11 -0.38 -5.26 7.28
C ASN A 11 -1.32 -4.63 6.23
N LEU A 12 -1.31 -5.22 5.03
CA LEU A 12 -2.09 -4.73 3.88
C LEU A 12 -3.59 -4.62 4.21
N PHE A 13 -4.13 -5.63 4.88
CA PHE A 13 -5.54 -5.66 5.25
C PHE A 13 -5.96 -4.48 6.13
N SER A 14 -5.18 -4.12 7.15
CA SER A 14 -5.51 -2.94 7.97
C SER A 14 -5.34 -1.63 7.20
N VAL A 15 -4.37 -1.56 6.30
CA VAL A 15 -4.15 -0.37 5.45
C VAL A 15 -5.33 -0.17 4.50
N GLU A 16 -5.75 -1.21 3.77
CA GLU A 16 -6.93 -1.16 2.90
C GLU A 16 -8.20 -0.78 3.67
N LYS A 17 -8.42 -1.37 4.85
CA LYS A 17 -9.53 -1.03 5.74
C LYS A 17 -9.52 0.44 6.14
N ALA A 18 -8.36 1.00 6.48
CA ALA A 18 -8.24 2.40 6.86
C ALA A 18 -8.60 3.33 5.70
N PHE A 19 -8.14 3.02 4.48
CA PHE A 19 -8.50 3.80 3.28
C PHE A 19 -9.98 3.68 2.92
N SER A 20 -10.54 2.48 3.00
CA SER A 20 -11.97 2.26 2.79
C SER A 20 -12.83 3.03 3.81
N ALA A 21 -12.41 3.08 5.07
CA ALA A 21 -13.13 3.78 6.13
C ALA A 21 -13.22 5.30 5.91
N ILE A 22 -12.27 5.90 5.19
CA ILE A 22 -12.27 7.33 4.85
C ILE A 22 -12.80 7.59 3.43
N GLY A 23 -13.30 6.56 2.73
CA GLY A 23 -13.82 6.67 1.37
C GLY A 23 -12.76 6.95 0.31
N ALA A 24 -11.49 6.59 0.58
CA ALA A 24 -10.41 6.75 -0.38
C ALA A 24 -10.32 5.55 -1.32
N GLU A 25 -10.15 5.82 -2.62
CA GLU A 25 -9.80 4.78 -3.60
C GLU A 25 -8.32 4.39 -3.47
N VAL A 26 -8.10 3.12 -3.16
CA VAL A 26 -6.78 2.49 -3.06
C VAL A 26 -6.68 1.31 -4.01
N CYS A 27 -5.51 1.19 -4.65
CA CYS A 27 -5.08 0.02 -5.39
C CYS A 27 -3.94 -0.63 -4.61
N VAL A 28 -4.03 -1.92 -4.31
CA VAL A 28 -2.88 -2.70 -3.80
C VAL A 28 -2.23 -3.39 -4.99
N SER A 29 -0.92 -3.18 -5.18
CA SER A 29 -0.19 -3.78 -6.29
C SER A 29 1.29 -3.97 -6.00
N GLU A 30 1.84 -5.05 -6.56
CA GLU A 30 3.28 -5.35 -6.64
C GLU A 30 3.89 -4.97 -7.99
N ARG A 31 3.07 -4.52 -8.96
CA ARG A 31 3.52 -4.23 -10.33
C ARG A 31 4.16 -2.85 -10.40
N ALA A 32 5.35 -2.78 -10.99
CA ALA A 32 6.06 -1.51 -11.20
C ALA A 32 5.22 -0.48 -11.97
N GLU A 33 4.43 -0.92 -12.96
CA GLU A 33 3.55 -0.07 -13.76
C GLU A 33 2.52 0.68 -12.90
N ASP A 34 1.88 -0.02 -11.96
CA ASP A 34 0.85 0.55 -11.07
C ASP A 34 1.47 1.53 -10.06
N ILE A 35 2.71 1.28 -9.65
CA ILE A 35 3.48 2.17 -8.77
C ILE A 35 3.88 3.44 -9.52
N THR A 36 4.40 3.31 -10.75
CA THR A 36 4.83 4.45 -11.56
C THR A 36 3.68 5.33 -12.04
N SER A 37 2.47 4.77 -12.15
CA SER A 37 1.26 5.47 -12.58
C SER A 37 0.46 6.08 -11.41
N ALA A 38 0.91 5.89 -10.17
CA ALA A 38 0.20 6.34 -8.98
C ALA A 38 0.38 7.85 -8.72
N ASP A 39 -0.69 8.53 -8.30
CA ASP A 39 -0.58 9.92 -7.81
C ASP A 39 0.09 10.00 -6.44
N LYS A 40 -0.10 8.95 -5.63
CA LYS A 40 0.43 8.81 -4.27
C LYS A 40 0.75 7.35 -4.02
N ILE A 41 1.84 7.11 -3.28
CA ILE A 41 2.32 5.78 -2.97
C ILE A 41 2.35 5.59 -1.45
N VAL A 42 1.98 4.40 -1.00
CA VAL A 42 2.11 3.94 0.38
C VAL A 42 2.98 2.69 0.38
N LEU A 43 4.11 2.74 1.08
CA LEU A 43 4.92 1.56 1.38
C LEU A 43 4.55 1.07 2.79
N PRO A 44 3.76 0.01 2.93
CA PRO A 44 3.40 -0.54 4.24
C PRO A 44 4.63 -1.16 4.90
N GLY A 45 4.57 -1.38 6.21
CA GLY A 45 5.67 -2.00 6.96
C GLY A 45 5.18 -2.64 8.25
N VAL A 46 5.76 -3.79 8.60
CA VAL A 46 5.61 -4.46 9.90
C VAL A 46 6.95 -5.06 10.31
N GLY A 47 7.25 -5.06 11.61
CA GLY A 47 8.51 -5.57 12.15
C GLY A 47 9.57 -4.50 12.41
N ALA A 48 10.78 -4.94 12.76
CA ALA A 48 11.95 -4.09 12.97
C ALA A 48 12.78 -4.02 11.69
N PHE A 49 13.30 -2.83 11.38
CA PHE A 49 14.20 -2.64 10.25
C PHE A 49 15.64 -2.94 10.69
N GLY A 50 16.16 -4.09 10.28
CA GLY A 50 17.54 -4.51 10.51
C GLY A 50 17.78 -5.14 11.88
N ASP A 51 18.46 -6.28 11.87
CA ASP A 51 19.55 -6.53 12.83
C ASP A 51 20.83 -5.89 12.27
#